data_AF-A0A392T9Q5-F1
#
_entry.id   AF-A0A392T9Q5-F1
#
_cell.length_a   1.000
_cell.length_b   1.000
_cell.length_c   1.000
_cell.angle_alpha   90.00
_cell.angle_beta   90.00
_cell.angle_gamma   90.00
#
_symmetry.space_group_name_H-M   'P 1'
#
loop_
_entity.id
_entity.type
_entity.pdbx_description
1 polymer ?
#
loop_
_entity_poly.entity_id
_entity_poly.type
_entity_poly.pdbx_seq_one_letter_code
_entity_poly.pdbx_strand_id
1 'polypeptide(L)' 'MVFKKWFKRMGITLEEAHMAFLTDMEELHEKELRKKLPPKLPDSGKFTIPCTIKGVNIEEVLLDLGSSIN' A
#
# COMPACT_ATOMS: atom_id res chain seq x y z
N MET A 1 -20.05 -14.20 30.38
CA MET A 1 -18.90 -15.04 29.98
C MET A 1 -19.24 -16.01 28.81
N VAL A 2 -20.14 -15.62 27.90
CA VAL A 2 -20.58 -16.47 26.76
C VAL A 2 -19.68 -16.25 25.54
N PHE A 3 -19.39 -14.99 25.23
CA PHE A 3 -18.52 -14.60 24.11
C PHE A 3 -17.11 -15.19 24.18
N LYS A 4 -16.45 -15.17 25.35
CA LYS A 4 -15.11 -15.76 25.52
C LYS A 4 -15.08 -17.28 25.26
N LYS A 5 -16.14 -18.00 25.63
CA LYS A 5 -16.26 -19.45 25.32
C LYS A 5 -16.48 -19.70 23.83
N TRP A 6 -17.20 -18.81 23.17
CA TRP A 6 -17.47 -18.87 21.74
C TRP A 6 -16.19 -18.69 20.91
N PHE A 7 -15.39 -17.66 21.21
CA PHE A 7 -14.08 -17.44 20.57
C PHE A 7 -13.11 -18.62 20.76
N LYS A 8 -13.02 -19.15 21.98
CA LYS A 8 -12.23 -20.36 22.27
C LYS A 8 -12.65 -21.59 21.45
N ARG A 9 -13.95 -21.74 21.16
CA ARG A 9 -14.48 -22.84 20.32
C ARG A 9 -14.15 -22.64 18.83
N MET A 10 -14.10 -21.38 18.38
CA MET A 10 -13.73 -21.02 17.02
C MET A 10 -12.21 -21.08 16.77
N GLY A 11 -11.41 -21.28 17.82
CA GLY A 11 -9.95 -21.33 17.72
C GLY A 11 -9.30 -19.97 17.49
N ILE A 12 -10.01 -18.88 17.79
CA ILE A 12 -9.50 -17.51 17.63
C ILE A 12 -9.59 -16.77 18.97
N THR A 13 -8.65 -15.86 19.19
CA THR A 13 -8.64 -14.95 20.33
C THR A 13 -9.51 -13.72 20.07
N LEU A 14 -9.81 -12.96 21.12
CA LEU A 14 -10.58 -11.71 20.97
C LEU A 14 -9.75 -10.66 20.22
N GLU A 15 -8.44 -10.66 20.48
CA GLU A 15 -7.46 -9.78 19.86
C GLU A 15 -7.36 -10.05 18.36
N GLU A 16 -7.27 -11.31 17.95
CA GLU A 16 -7.27 -11.71 16.53
C GLU A 16 -8.56 -11.30 15.82
N ALA A 17 -9.72 -11.50 16.45
CA ALA A 17 -11.00 -11.08 15.89
C ALA A 17 -11.09 -9.55 15.72
N HIS A 18 -10.55 -8.79 16.68
CA HIS A 18 -10.51 -7.33 16.62
C HIS A 18 -9.56 -6.84 15.51
N MET A 19 -8.38 -7.45 15.38
CA MET A 19 -7.43 -7.12 14.32
C MET A 19 -8.02 -7.41 12.93
N ALA A 20 -8.63 -8.57 12.73
CA ALA A 20 -9.29 -8.90 11.47
C ALA A 20 -10.38 -7.88 11.11
N PHE A 21 -11.20 -7.46 12.08
CA PHE A 21 -12.21 -6.43 11.86
C PHE A 21 -11.62 -5.08 11.45
N LEU A 22 -10.54 -4.64 12.10
CA LEU A 22 -9.87 -3.40 11.73
C LEU A 22 -9.26 -3.47 10.33
N THR A 23 -8.60 -4.58 10.00
CA THR A 23 -8.04 -4.79 8.66
C THR A 23 -9.13 -4.78 7.60
N ASP A 24 -10.26 -5.47 7.80
CA ASP A 24 -11.40 -5.45 6.87
C ASP A 24 -11.93 -4.02 6.67
N MET A 25 -12.01 -3.23 7.74
CA MET A 25 -12.42 -1.83 7.68
C MET A 25 -11.44 -0.95 6.90
N GLU A 26 -10.13 -1.13 7.13
CA GLU A 26 -9.06 -0.42 6.40
C GLU A 26 -9.08 -0.78 4.91
N GLU A 27 -9.22 -2.07 4.57
CA GLU A 27 -9.31 -2.53 3.19
C GLU A 27 -10.54 -1.98 2.47
N LEU A 28 -11.70 -1.99 3.14
CA LEU A 28 -12.93 -1.39 2.61
C LEU A 28 -12.75 0.11 2.39
N HIS A 29 -12.15 0.83 3.34
CA HIS A 29 -11.90 2.26 3.22
C HIS A 29 -10.99 2.58 2.03
N GLU A 30 -9.86 1.88 1.89
CA GLU A 30 -8.95 2.01 0.76
C GLU A 30 -9.65 1.74 -0.57
N LYS A 31 -10.48 0.70 -0.63
CA LYS A 31 -11.23 0.34 -1.83
C LYS A 31 -12.21 1.44 -2.24
N GLU A 32 -12.96 2.00 -1.29
CA GLU A 32 -13.89 3.10 -1.55
C GLU A 32 -13.17 4.40 -1.90
N LEU A 33 -12.02 4.68 -1.27
CA LEU A 33 -11.18 5.82 -1.61
C LEU A 33 -10.67 5.72 -3.05
N ARG A 34 -10.13 4.56 -3.44
CA ARG A 34 -9.63 4.32 -4.80
C ARG A 34 -10.70 4.41 -5.88
N LYS A 35 -11.96 4.04 -5.58
CA LYS A 35 -13.10 4.21 -6.50
C LYS A 35 -13.43 5.69 -6.74
N LYS A 36 -13.20 6.55 -5.74
CA LYS A 36 -13.50 7.99 -5.80
C LYS A 36 -12.37 8.80 -6.40
N LEU A 37 -11.13 8.35 -6.21
CA LEU A 37 -9.96 9.01 -6.78
C LEU A 37 -9.91 8.76 -8.30
N PRO A 38 -9.56 9.78 -9.10
CA PRO A 38 -9.28 9.55 -10.50
C PRO A 38 -8.10 8.58 -10.64
N PRO A 39 -8.03 7.80 -11.74
CA PRO A 39 -6.86 6.98 -12.02
C PRO A 39 -5.62 7.88 -12.04
N LYS A 40 -4.51 7.41 -11.46
CA LYS A 40 -3.23 8.12 -11.54
C LYS A 40 -2.88 8.27 -13.02
N LEU A 41 -2.95 9.50 -13.50
CA LEU A 41 -2.50 9.84 -14.84
C LEU A 41 -0.97 9.73 -14.86
N PRO A 42 -0.37 9.19 -15.92
CA PRO A 42 1.06 9.34 -16.13
C PRO A 42 1.41 10.82 -16.12
N ASP A 43 2.43 11.20 -15.37
CA ASP A 43 2.91 12.58 -15.35
C ASP A 43 3.56 12.89 -16.70
N SER A 44 2.88 13.63 -17.56
CA SER A 44 3.40 13.99 -18.90
C SER A 44 4.67 14.82 -18.84
N GLY A 45 4.96 15.45 -17.69
CA GLY A 45 6.20 16.18 -17.41
C GLY A 45 7.33 15.32 -16.84
N LYS A 46 7.13 14.00 -16.64
CA LYS A 46 8.18 13.10 -16.16
C LYS A 46 9.26 12.99 -17.24
N PHE A 47 10.47 13.43 -16.91
CA PHE A 47 11.65 13.20 -17.75
C PHE A 47 12.47 12.08 -17.14
N THR A 48 12.63 10.98 -17.87
CA THR A 48 13.43 9.84 -17.44
C THR A 48 14.60 9.59 -18.37
N ILE A 49 15.72 9.16 -17.78
CA ILE A 49 16.90 8.72 -18.52
C ILE A 49 17.28 7.30 -18.11
N PRO A 50 17.84 6.49 -19.01
CA PRO A 50 18.45 5.22 -18.63
C PRO A 50 19.79 5.46 -17.91
N CYS A 51 20.14 4.60 -16.97
CA CYS A 51 21.46 4.62 -16.34
C CYS A 51 21.96 3.22 -15.95
N THR A 52 23.24 3.12 -15.59
CA THR A 52 23.84 1.89 -15.05
C THR A 52 24.48 2.20 -13.70
N ILE A 53 24.07 1.50 -12.64
CA ILE A 53 24.66 1.62 -11.30
C ILE A 53 25.31 0.29 -10.93
N LYS A 54 26.65 0.28 -10.77
CA LYS A 54 27.41 -0.93 -10.41
C LYS A 54 27.13 -2.14 -11.32
N GLY A 55 26.90 -1.91 -12.61
CA GLY A 55 26.59 -2.96 -13.59
C GLY A 55 25.11 -3.36 -13.67
N VAL A 56 24.24 -2.78 -12.84
CA VAL A 56 22.78 -2.94 -12.95
C VAL A 56 22.24 -1.86 -13.89
N ASN A 57 21.57 -2.27 -14.96
CA ASN A 57 20.91 -1.35 -15.88
C ASN A 57 19.52 -0.98 -15.37
N ILE A 58 19.22 0.31 -15.37
CA ILE A 58 17.94 0.88 -14.96
C ILE A 58 17.38 1.66 -16.15
N GLU A 59 16.22 1.25 -16.64
CA GLU A 59 15.62 1.80 -17.87
C GLU A 59 15.01 3.18 -17.66
N GLU A 60 14.41 3.42 -16.49
CA GLU A 60 13.74 4.67 -16.15
C GLU A 60 14.26 5.26 -14.83
N VAL A 61 15.16 6.24 -14.90
CA VAL A 61 15.52 7.08 -13.76
C VAL A 61 14.91 8.45 -13.93
N LEU A 62 14.12 8.88 -12.95
CA LEU A 62 13.52 10.22 -12.93
C LEU A 62 14.62 11.28 -12.76
N LEU A 63 14.65 12.27 -13.65
CA LEU A 63 15.49 13.45 -13.49
C LEU A 63 14.70 14.53 -12.73
N ASP A 64 14.94 14.65 -11.44
CA ASP A 64 14.36 15.71 -10.61
C ASP A 64 15.37 16.84 -10.40
N LEU A 65 15.23 17.93 -11.16
CA LEU A 65 16.09 19.11 -11.04
C LEU A 65 15.89 19.86 -9.71
N GLY A 66 14.82 19.58 -8.98
CA GLY A 66 14.54 20.12 -7.65
C GLY A 66 15.18 19.33 -6.51
N SER A 67 15.73 18.13 -6.79
CA SER A 67 16.36 17.30 -5.79
C SER A 67 17.83 17.68 -5.58
N SER A 68 18.25 17.77 -4.31
CA SER A 68 19.66 17.94 -3.93
C SER A 68 20.40 16.61 -3.76
N ILE A 69 19.68 15.49 -3.85
CA ILE A 69 20.20 14.13 -3.72
C ILE A 69 19.83 13.29 -4.94
N ASN A 70 20.75 12.41 -5.33
CA ASN A 70 20.57 11.43 -6.41
C ASN A 70 20.23 10.06 -5.84
#